data_AF-A0A2B8BDV7-F1
#
_entry.id   AF-A0A2B8BDV7-F1
#
_cell.length_a   1.000
_cell.length_b   1.000
_cell.length_c   1.000
_cell.angle_alpha   90.00
_cell.angle_beta   90.00
_cell.angle_gamma   90.00
#
_symmetry.space_group_name_H-M   'P 1'
#
loop_
_entity.id
_entity.type
_entity.pdbx_description
1 polymer ?
#
loop_
_entity_poly.entity_id
_entity_poly.type
_entity_poly.pdbx_seq_one_letter_code
_entity_poly.pdbx_strand_id
1 'polypeptide(L)'
;MQVEKKPYELLFRWNQDGALQGAHIAYRYVIREDDGSVIGDREEAPKEISSETAAGFPLADVLDQGQIDALVAKAAADQEREVAATARDAALQAQQVAEQGLVGMLSDLAASRERIAALQAERDAALARVAQLEAQVAAPRPAFE
;
A
#
# COMPACT_ATOMS: atom_id res chain seq x y z
N MET A 1 -21.14 -0.99 -53.06
CA MET A 1 -20.85 0.28 -52.35
C MET A 1 -20.08 -0.01 -51.08
N GLN A 2 -18.93 0.64 -50.89
CA GLN A 2 -18.07 0.48 -49.71
C GLN A 2 -17.92 1.81 -48.95
N VAL A 3 -17.94 1.77 -47.63
CA VAL A 3 -17.72 2.94 -46.77
C VAL A 3 -16.52 2.67 -45.87
N GLU A 4 -15.48 3.48 -46.02
CA GLU A 4 -14.23 3.36 -45.28
C GLU A 4 -14.08 4.54 -44.32
N LYS A 5 -13.88 4.26 -43.03
CA LYS A 5 -13.62 5.26 -41.98
C LYS A 5 -12.13 5.32 -41.69
N LYS A 6 -11.52 6.50 -41.79
CA LYS A 6 -10.09 6.71 -41.49
C LYS A 6 -9.86 7.83 -40.49
N PRO A 7 -8.85 7.70 -39.61
CA PRO A 7 -8.28 8.84 -38.90
C PRO A 7 -7.88 9.91 -39.91
N TYR A 8 -8.20 11.18 -39.63
CA TYR A 8 -7.87 12.29 -40.53
C TYR A 8 -7.06 13.38 -39.82
N GLU A 9 -7.50 13.80 -38.63
CA GLU A 9 -6.85 14.89 -37.89
C GLU A 9 -6.79 14.58 -36.40
N LEU A 10 -5.64 14.91 -35.79
CA LEU A 10 -5.45 14.93 -34.34
C LEU A 10 -5.40 16.40 -33.87
N LEU A 11 -6.32 16.77 -33.00
CA LEU A 11 -6.50 18.13 -32.48
C LEU A 11 -6.19 18.16 -30.99
N PHE A 12 -5.15 18.91 -30.62
CA PHE A 12 -4.93 19.30 -29.22
C PHE A 12 -5.70 20.58 -28.94
N ARG A 13 -6.45 20.62 -27.84
CA ARG A 13 -7.17 21.80 -27.38
C ARG A 13 -6.50 22.37 -26.16
N TRP A 14 -6.28 23.68 -26.16
CA TRP A 14 -5.82 24.44 -25.01
C TRP A 14 -6.99 25.22 -24.41
N ASN A 15 -6.98 25.39 -23.10
CA ASN A 15 -7.91 26.28 -22.41
C ASN A 15 -7.46 27.75 -22.54
N GLN A 16 -8.24 28.66 -21.97
CA GLN A 16 -7.95 30.10 -22.01
C GLN A 16 -6.64 30.48 -21.28
N ASP A 17 -6.16 29.64 -20.37
CA ASP A 17 -4.92 29.83 -19.62
C ASP A 17 -3.69 29.27 -20.36
N GLY A 18 -3.88 28.70 -21.56
CA GLY A 18 -2.81 28.04 -22.32
C GLY A 18 -2.41 26.66 -21.78
N ALA A 19 -3.21 26.08 -20.88
CA ALA A 19 -3.04 24.70 -20.43
C ALA A 19 -3.70 23.73 -21.42
N LEU A 20 -3.13 22.55 -21.61
CA LEU A 20 -3.73 21.50 -22.42
C LEU A 20 -5.06 21.06 -21.77
N GLN A 21 -6.15 21.20 -22.51
CA GLN A 21 -7.51 20.84 -22.07
C GLN A 21 -7.92 19.45 -22.55
N GLY A 22 -7.31 18.93 -23.63
CA GLY A 22 -7.54 17.57 -24.10
C GLY A 22 -7.08 17.34 -25.54
N ALA A 23 -7.22 16.09 -26.00
CA ALA A 23 -6.94 15.69 -27.38
C ALA A 23 -8.21 15.13 -28.03
N HIS A 24 -8.43 15.47 -29.29
CA HIS A 24 -9.59 15.06 -30.07
C HIS A 24 -9.14 14.46 -31.40
N ILE A 25 -9.92 13.53 -31.92
CA ILE A 25 -9.71 12.93 -33.23
C ILE A 25 -10.89 13.24 -34.15
N ALA A 26 -10.58 13.70 -35.36
CA ALA A 26 -11.55 13.77 -36.45
C ALA A 26 -11.35 12.58 -37.39
N TYR A 27 -12.47 12.00 -37.82
CA TYR A 27 -12.49 10.89 -38.77
C TYR A 27 -13.07 11.33 -40.10
N ARG A 28 -12.59 10.75 -41.19
CA ARG A 28 -13.11 10.98 -42.55
C ARG A 28 -13.70 9.69 -43.10
N TYR A 29 -14.90 9.77 -43.66
CA TYR A 29 -15.59 8.66 -44.30
C TYR A 29 -15.49 8.83 -45.81
N VAL A 30 -14.83 7.88 -46.47
CA VAL A 30 -14.74 7.81 -47.92
C VAL A 30 -15.72 6.75 -48.42
N ILE A 31 -16.67 7.15 -49.25
CA ILE A 31 -17.68 6.29 -49.85
C ILE A 31 -17.25 5.99 -51.29
N ARG A 32 -17.08 4.70 -51.60
CA ARG A 32 -16.66 4.22 -52.90
C ARG A 32 -17.71 3.32 -53.56
N GLU A 33 -17.81 3.39 -54.88
CA GLU A 33 -18.50 2.38 -55.67
C GLU A 33 -17.68 1.08 -55.75
N ASP A 34 -18.29 0.03 -56.30
CA ASP A 34 -17.66 -1.29 -56.42
C ASP A 34 -16.50 -1.30 -57.44
N ASP A 35 -16.43 -0.28 -58.30
CA ASP A 35 -15.29 -0.02 -59.20
C ASP A 35 -14.14 0.76 -58.53
N GLY A 36 -14.30 1.15 -57.26
CA GLY A 36 -13.31 1.90 -56.47
C GLY A 36 -13.37 3.42 -56.60
N SER A 37 -14.23 3.97 -57.46
CA SER A 37 -14.43 5.41 -57.62
C SER A 37 -15.01 6.04 -56.35
N VAL A 38 -14.56 7.25 -56.00
CA VAL A 38 -15.07 7.97 -54.81
C VAL A 38 -16.32 8.74 -55.20
N ILE A 39 -17.43 8.42 -54.54
CA ILE A 39 -18.73 9.06 -54.76
C ILE A 39 -19.20 9.92 -53.58
N GLY A 40 -18.49 9.85 -52.45
CA GLY A 40 -18.77 10.67 -51.30
C GLY A 40 -17.57 10.76 -50.37
N ASP A 41 -17.40 11.93 -49.77
CA ASP A 41 -16.38 12.19 -48.79
C ASP A 41 -16.95 13.13 -47.73
N ARG A 42 -16.91 12.71 -46.46
CA ARG A 42 -17.41 13.52 -45.34
C ARG A 42 -16.50 13.42 -44.13
N GLU A 43 -16.34 14.54 -43.46
CA GLU A 43 -15.62 14.64 -42.20
C GLU A 43 -16.60 14.57 -41.02
N GLU A 44 -16.20 13.84 -39.98
CA GLU A 44 -16.92 13.76 -38.71
C GLU A 44 -16.46 14.87 -37.78
N ALA A 45 -17.38 15.40 -36.96
CA ALA A 45 -17.02 16.34 -35.92
C ALA A 45 -15.95 15.73 -34.99
N PRO A 46 -14.92 16.51 -34.58
CA PRO A 46 -13.89 16.02 -33.67
C PRO A 46 -14.49 15.47 -32.38
N LYS A 47 -14.07 14.26 -31.99
CA LYS A 47 -14.46 13.60 -30.74
C LYS A 47 -13.29 13.54 -29.79
N GLU A 48 -13.55 13.70 -28.50
CA GLU A 48 -12.54 13.52 -27.47
C GLU A 48 -11.94 12.11 -27.54
N ILE A 49 -10.62 12.02 -27.35
CA ILE A 49 -9.92 10.73 -27.28
C ILE A 49 -10.15 10.15 -25.89
N SER A 50 -10.91 9.07 -25.84
CA SER A 50 -11.07 8.16 -24.71
C SER A 50 -10.60 6.76 -25.13
N SER A 51 -10.54 5.82 -24.19
CA SER A 51 -10.24 4.41 -24.48
C SER A 51 -11.18 3.80 -25.54
N GLU A 52 -12.42 4.29 -25.64
CA GLU A 52 -13.42 3.81 -26.60
C GLU A 52 -13.31 4.47 -27.98
N THR A 53 -12.95 5.76 -28.06
CA THR A 53 -12.76 6.48 -29.32
C THR A 53 -11.35 6.35 -29.91
N ALA A 54 -10.39 5.86 -29.14
CA ALA A 54 -9.04 5.53 -29.59
C ALA A 54 -8.96 4.25 -30.45
N ALA A 55 -10.03 3.44 -30.48
CA ALA A 55 -10.09 2.25 -31.33
C ALA A 55 -9.93 2.63 -32.81
N GLY A 56 -8.80 2.24 -33.41
CA GLY A 56 -8.44 2.55 -34.79
C GLY A 56 -7.59 3.81 -34.99
N PHE A 57 -7.23 4.54 -33.92
CA PHE A 57 -6.20 5.56 -33.99
C PHE A 57 -4.81 4.89 -34.01
N PRO A 58 -3.92 5.21 -34.96
CA PRO A 58 -2.63 4.56 -35.06
C PRO A 58 -1.67 5.13 -34.01
N LEU A 59 -1.85 4.77 -32.75
CA LEU A 59 -0.94 5.15 -31.67
C LEU A 59 0.51 4.76 -31.98
N ALA A 60 0.71 3.67 -32.73
CA ALA A 60 2.02 3.21 -33.20
C ALA A 60 2.69 4.16 -34.22
N ASP A 61 1.93 5.02 -34.90
CA ASP A 61 2.47 6.02 -35.83
C ASP A 61 2.81 7.34 -35.12
N VAL A 62 2.28 7.53 -33.90
CA VAL A 62 2.48 8.74 -33.08
C VAL A 62 3.56 8.52 -32.02
N LEU A 63 3.57 7.32 -31.42
CA LEU A 63 4.53 6.95 -30.41
C LEU A 63 5.66 6.15 -31.03
N ASP A 64 6.89 6.61 -30.86
CA ASP A 64 8.05 5.79 -31.18
C ASP A 64 8.25 4.69 -30.13
N GLN A 65 9.05 3.67 -30.48
CA GLN A 65 9.33 2.55 -29.59
C GLN A 65 9.92 2.99 -28.23
N GLY A 66 10.73 4.06 -28.22
CA GLY A 66 11.33 4.57 -26.99
C GLY A 66 10.29 5.18 -26.04
N GLN A 67 9.27 5.85 -26.57
CA GLN A 67 8.15 6.37 -25.79
C GLN A 67 7.26 5.26 -25.24
N ILE A 68 7.02 4.21 -26.03
CA ILE A 68 6.30 3.01 -25.58
C ILE A 68 7.07 2.33 -24.44
N ASP A 69 8.36 2.10 -24.64
CA ASP A 69 9.23 1.48 -23.63
C ASP A 69 9.28 2.32 -22.34
N ALA A 70 9.32 3.64 -22.44
CA ALA A 70 9.29 4.54 -21.29
C ALA A 70 7.97 4.46 -20.51
N LEU A 71 6.83 4.36 -21.19
CA LEU A 71 5.53 4.19 -20.53
C LEU A 71 5.42 2.83 -19.83
N VAL A 72 5.93 1.76 -20.47
CA VAL A 72 6.01 0.42 -19.87
C VAL A 72 6.92 0.42 -18.65
N ALA A 73 8.11 1.02 -18.75
CA ALA A 73 9.05 1.14 -17.64
C ALA A 73 8.47 1.95 -16.48
N LYS A 74 7.74 3.04 -16.77
CA LYS A 74 7.03 3.82 -15.75
C LYS A 74 5.97 2.98 -15.04
N ALA A 75 5.14 2.24 -15.78
CA ALA A 75 4.11 1.39 -15.19
C ALA A 75 4.72 0.31 -14.28
N ALA A 76 5.83 -0.31 -14.70
CA ALA A 76 6.58 -1.24 -13.87
C ALA A 76 7.14 -0.59 -12.60
N ALA A 77 7.75 0.60 -12.73
CA ALA A 77 8.27 1.34 -11.58
C ALA A 77 7.18 1.78 -10.59
N ASP A 78 6.00 2.17 -11.08
CA ASP A 78 4.85 2.49 -10.22
C ASP A 78 4.38 1.26 -9.44
N GLN A 79 4.30 0.09 -10.10
CA GLN A 79 3.96 -1.17 -9.46
C GLN A 79 4.98 -1.58 -8.39
N GLU A 80 6.28 -1.46 -8.69
CA GLU A 80 7.36 -1.72 -7.71
C GLU A 80 7.24 -0.79 -6.50
N ARG A 81 6.94 0.49 -6.73
CA ARG A 81 6.75 1.47 -5.65
C ARG A 81 5.59 1.12 -4.74
N GLU A 82 4.46 0.67 -5.29
CA GLU A 82 3.28 0.27 -4.52
C GLU A 82 3.56 -0.98 -3.67
N VAL A 83 4.26 -1.97 -4.24
CA VAL A 83 4.69 -3.17 -3.51
C VAL A 83 5.64 -2.79 -2.37
N ALA A 84 6.62 -1.92 -2.63
CA ALA A 84 7.56 -1.44 -1.63
C ALA A 84 6.87 -0.65 -0.50
N ALA A 85 5.89 0.19 -0.83
CA ALA A 85 5.12 0.93 0.16
C ALA A 85 4.34 -0.01 1.08
N THR A 86 3.68 -1.02 0.51
CA THR A 86 2.94 -2.03 1.28
C THR A 86 3.87 -2.85 2.18
N ALA A 87 5.05 -3.26 1.66
CA ALA A 87 6.05 -3.99 2.45
C ALA A 87 6.60 -3.15 3.61
N ARG A 88 6.86 -1.85 3.39
CA ARG A 88 7.28 -0.92 4.44
C ARG A 88 6.22 -0.80 5.54
N ASP A 89 4.96 -0.62 5.15
CA ASP A 89 3.88 -0.43 6.11
C ASP A 89 3.65 -1.70 6.95
N ALA A 90 3.75 -2.88 6.34
CA ALA A 90 3.73 -4.16 7.04
C ALA A 90 4.92 -4.31 8.03
N ALA A 91 6.12 -3.88 7.64
CA ALA A 91 7.29 -3.91 8.50
C ALA A 91 7.14 -2.98 9.72
N LEU A 92 6.59 -1.77 9.53
CA LEU A 92 6.31 -0.83 10.61
C LEU A 92 5.27 -1.40 11.59
N GLN A 93 4.21 -2.05 11.09
CA GLN A 93 3.25 -2.74 11.94
C GLN A 93 3.89 -3.87 12.75
N ALA A 94 4.72 -4.70 12.11
CA ALA A 94 5.42 -5.79 12.81
C ALA A 94 6.35 -5.25 13.90
N GLN A 95 7.05 -4.15 13.64
CA GLN A 95 7.89 -3.47 14.63
C GLN A 95 7.06 -2.99 15.82
N GLN A 96 5.93 -2.32 15.58
CA GLN A 96 5.05 -1.85 16.67
C GLN A 96 4.53 -2.98 17.54
N VAL A 97 4.15 -4.11 16.93
CA VAL A 97 3.71 -5.31 17.68
C VAL A 97 4.87 -5.87 18.52
N ALA A 98 6.08 -5.93 17.97
CA ALA A 98 7.26 -6.39 18.71
C ALA A 98 7.59 -5.46 19.90
N GLU A 99 7.50 -4.15 19.71
CA GLU A 99 7.70 -3.15 20.77
C GLU A 99 6.65 -3.28 21.88
N GLN A 100 5.38 -3.43 21.52
CA GLN A 100 4.30 -3.70 22.49
C GLN A 100 4.55 -5.01 23.26
N GLY A 101 5.00 -6.06 22.57
CA GLY A 101 5.39 -7.32 23.20
C GLY A 101 6.54 -7.14 24.20
N LEU A 102 7.55 -6.34 23.86
CA LEU A 102 8.66 -6.04 24.76
C LEU A 102 8.20 -5.28 26.01
N VAL A 103 7.32 -4.29 25.85
CA VAL A 103 6.72 -3.56 26.99
C VAL A 103 5.98 -4.53 27.91
N GLY A 104 5.17 -5.45 27.37
CA GLY A 104 4.50 -6.49 28.14
C GLY A 104 5.48 -7.36 28.93
N MET A 105 6.53 -7.86 28.27
CA MET A 105 7.56 -8.67 28.94
C MET A 105 8.29 -7.92 30.06
N LEU A 106 8.54 -6.63 29.89
CA LEU A 106 9.18 -5.80 30.93
C LEU A 106 8.26 -5.60 32.13
N SER A 107 6.95 -5.41 31.91
CA SER A 107 5.95 -5.34 32.98
C SER A 107 5.87 -6.65 33.75
N ASP A 108 5.83 -7.80 33.06
CA ASP A 108 5.80 -9.12 33.69
C ASP A 108 7.06 -9.40 34.51
N LEU A 109 8.23 -8.97 34.01
CA LEU A 109 9.49 -9.07 34.74
C LEU A 109 9.48 -8.22 36.01
N ALA A 110 8.93 -7.00 35.95
CA ALA A 110 8.78 -6.14 37.12
C ALA A 110 7.87 -6.79 38.18
N ALA A 111 6.70 -7.28 37.77
CA ALA A 111 5.77 -7.97 38.66
C ALA A 111 6.40 -9.25 39.27
N SER A 112 7.16 -10.01 38.48
CA SER A 112 7.88 -11.20 38.95
C SER A 112 8.94 -10.85 39.99
N ARG A 113 9.66 -9.74 39.80
CA ARG A 113 10.66 -9.25 40.77
C ARG A 113 10.02 -8.83 42.09
N GLU A 114 8.89 -8.12 42.05
CA GLU A 114 8.13 -7.75 43.23
C GLU A 114 7.65 -8.99 44.00
N ARG A 115 7.13 -9.99 43.27
CA ARG A 115 6.71 -11.26 43.87
C ARG A 115 7.86 -12.01 44.55
N ILE A 116 9.04 -12.05 43.93
CA ILE A 116 10.23 -12.66 44.53
C ILE A 116 10.62 -11.91 45.81
N ALA A 117 10.61 -10.58 45.80
CA ALA A 117 10.93 -9.79 46.98
C ALA A 117 9.93 -10.06 48.13
N ALA A 118 8.63 -10.15 47.83
CA ALA A 118 7.61 -10.50 48.81
C ALA A 118 7.82 -11.91 49.40
N LEU A 119 8.08 -12.91 48.55
CA LEU A 119 8.37 -14.28 49.01
C LEU A 119 9.63 -14.38 49.86
N GLN A 120 10.65 -13.57 49.55
CA GLN A 120 11.86 -13.47 50.38
C GLN A 120 11.54 -12.89 51.77
N ALA A 121 10.76 -11.82 51.83
CA ALA A 121 10.33 -11.22 53.11
C ALA A 121 9.47 -12.19 53.94
N GLU A 122 8.53 -12.92 53.31
CA GLU A 122 7.71 -13.94 53.98
C GLU A 122 8.57 -15.09 54.52
N ARG A 123 9.52 -15.59 53.73
CA ARG A 123 10.48 -16.62 54.17
C ARG A 123 11.27 -16.14 55.37
N ASP A 124 11.81 -14.92 55.33
CA ASP A 124 12.64 -14.38 56.41
C ASP A 124 11.83 -14.19 57.71
N ALA A 125 10.58 -13.74 57.61
CA ALA A 125 9.66 -13.67 58.73
C ALA A 125 9.31 -15.06 59.30
N ALA A 126 9.10 -16.06 58.43
CA ALA A 126 8.84 -17.44 58.85
C ALA A 126 10.05 -18.05 59.57
N LEU A 127 11.27 -17.84 59.06
CA LEU A 127 12.51 -18.28 59.70
C LEU A 127 12.68 -17.64 61.08
N ALA A 128 12.41 -16.34 61.21
CA ALA A 128 12.45 -15.66 62.51
C ALA A 128 11.43 -16.26 63.50
N ARG A 129 10.22 -16.60 63.04
CA ARG A 129 9.19 -17.22 63.87
C ARG A 129 9.57 -18.64 64.30
N VAL A 130 10.16 -19.43 63.42
CA VAL A 130 10.68 -20.77 63.77
C VAL A 130 11.75 -20.66 64.85
N ALA A 131 12.74 -19.78 64.68
CA ALA A 131 13.77 -19.54 65.69
C ALA A 131 13.18 -19.12 67.06
N GLN A 132 12.14 -18.28 67.06
CA GLN A 132 11.44 -17.88 68.28
C GLN A 132 10.73 -19.06 68.97
N LEU A 133 10.07 -19.92 68.20
CA LEU A 133 9.38 -21.10 68.73
C LEU A 133 10.38 -22.13 69.28
N GLU A 134 11.50 -22.36 68.57
CA GLU A 134 12.58 -23.22 69.05
C GLU A 134 13.15 -22.72 70.38
N ALA A 135 13.36 -21.42 70.53
CA ALA A 135 13.81 -20.82 71.79
C ALA A 135 12.80 -20.99 72.94
N GLN A 136 11.50 -20.90 72.67
CA GLN A 136 10.45 -21.13 73.67
C GLN A 136 10.39 -22.58 74.13
N VAL A 137 10.54 -23.54 73.20
CA VAL A 137 10.54 -24.97 73.52
C VAL A 137 11.77 -25.35 74.34
N ALA A 138 12.92 -24.72 74.08
CA ALA A 138 14.14 -24.95 74.84
C ALA A 138 14.14 -24.33 76.25
N ALA A 139 13.21 -23.44 76.56
CA ALA A 139 13.13 -22.78 77.87
C ALA A 139 12.70 -23.78 78.97
N PRO A 140 13.37 -23.80 80.14
CA PRO A 140 13.04 -24.72 81.22
C PRO A 140 11.62 -24.46 81.73
N ARG A 141 10.84 -25.53 81.93
CA ARG A 141 9.50 -25.42 82.53
C ARG A 141 9.60 -24.81 83.92
N PRO A 142 8.71 -23.88 84.30
CA PRO A 142 8.71 -23.34 85.65
C PRO A 142 8.56 -24.50 86.64
N ALA A 143 9.44 -24.56 87.64
CA ALA A 143 9.30 -25.48 88.75
C ALA A 143 7.97 -25.14 89.44
N PHE A 144 7.04 -26.10 89.47
CA PHE A 144 5.82 -25.98 90.25
C PHE A 144 6.22 -26.00 91.73
N GLU A 145 6.07 -24.86 92.42
CA GLU A 145 6.04 -24.76 93.89
C GLU A 145 4.62 -25.04 94.42
#